data_AF-A0A1C0VBH5-F1
#
_entry.id   AF-A0A1C0VBH5-F1
#
_cell.length_a   1.000
_cell.length_b   1.000
_cell.length_c   1.000
_cell.angle_alpha   90.00
_cell.angle_beta   90.00
_cell.angle_gamma   90.00
#
_symmetry.space_group_name_H-M   'P 1'
#
loop_
_entity.id
_entity.type
_entity.pdbx_description
1 polymer ?
#
loop_
_entity_poly.entity_id
_entity_poly.type
_entity_poly.pdbx_seq_one_letter_code
_entity_poly.pdbx_strand_id
1 'polypeptide(L)'
;MKLKSSTLWILAIALGVAGGVALFETQSTQKQAQQQQQAKLFGFAEADIQQLTLKLGDRTVQLDRRANFQPGQTLWELRLNGGAAEPASDGAVAFLTSLLASSQRDRTIERSPAQLAELGLDRPRAEITMRLKTGQQHRLAIGQAGFDDSFLYALVDPPQPLPGKVSVALIPKDFQLATVDRPLAEWKQPPPPPSPSPSGSVTPSPTAGPTVSPTASPTASPSPTTSPSPAASP
;
A
#
# COMPACT_ATOMS: atom_id res chain seq x y z
N MET A 1 -8.53 -41.61 -50.10
CA MET A 1 -9.65 -40.78 -50.61
C MET A 1 -9.04 -39.57 -51.32
N LYS A 2 -9.42 -39.29 -52.58
CA LYS A 2 -8.93 -38.11 -53.32
C LYS A 2 -9.69 -36.88 -52.83
N LEU A 3 -8.99 -35.96 -52.16
CA LEU A 3 -9.56 -34.66 -51.79
C LEU A 3 -9.91 -33.89 -53.08
N LYS A 4 -11.15 -33.41 -53.20
CA LYS A 4 -11.56 -32.57 -54.32
C LYS A 4 -10.80 -31.24 -54.24
N SER A 5 -10.35 -30.71 -55.37
CA SER A 5 -9.60 -29.45 -55.43
C SER A 5 -10.34 -28.26 -54.80
N SER A 6 -11.67 -28.31 -54.75
CA SER A 6 -12.52 -27.35 -54.04
C SER A 6 -12.32 -27.38 -52.52
N THR A 7 -12.13 -28.56 -51.91
CA THR A 7 -11.81 -28.69 -50.47
C THR A 7 -10.41 -28.15 -50.16
N LEU A 8 -9.44 -28.34 -51.07
CA LEU A 8 -8.09 -27.78 -50.90
C LEU A 8 -8.08 -26.25 -50.94
N TRP A 9 -8.88 -25.64 -51.81
CA TRP A 9 -9.04 -24.19 -51.85
C TRP A 9 -9.68 -23.63 -50.58
N ILE A 10 -10.73 -24.27 -50.07
CA ILE A 10 -11.37 -23.87 -48.81
C ILE A 10 -10.37 -23.99 -47.66
N LEU A 11 -9.57 -25.06 -47.61
CA LEU A 11 -8.57 -25.24 -46.57
C LEU A 11 -7.46 -24.17 -46.64
N ALA A 12 -6.99 -23.83 -47.84
CA ALA A 12 -6.01 -22.77 -48.03
C ALA A 12 -6.53 -21.40 -47.58
N ILE A 13 -7.80 -21.09 -47.89
CA ILE A 13 -8.45 -19.85 -47.42
C ILE A 13 -8.60 -19.87 -45.90
N ALA A 14 -9.05 -20.98 -45.32
CA ALA A 14 -9.19 -21.11 -43.87
C ALA A 14 -7.84 -20.91 -43.15
N LEU A 15 -6.76 -21.49 -43.67
CA LEU A 15 -5.39 -21.29 -43.16
C LEU A 15 -4.93 -19.85 -43.32
N GLY A 16 -5.21 -19.21 -44.46
CA GLY A 16 -4.89 -17.79 -44.69
C GLY A 16 -5.61 -16.86 -43.72
N VAL A 17 -6.90 -17.10 -43.46
CA VAL A 17 -7.68 -16.35 -42.47
C VAL A 17 -7.16 -16.59 -41.06
N ALA A 18 -6.93 -17.85 -40.67
CA ALA A 18 -6.40 -18.18 -39.34
C ALA A 18 -5.01 -17.55 -39.09
N GLY A 19 -4.11 -17.64 -40.08
CA GLY A 19 -2.80 -16.99 -40.02
C GLY A 19 -2.89 -15.47 -39.98
N GLY A 20 -3.79 -14.87 -40.77
CA GLY A 20 -4.05 -13.44 -40.77
C GLY A 20 -4.55 -12.92 -39.42
N VAL A 21 -5.50 -13.63 -38.79
CA VAL A 21 -6.02 -13.29 -37.45
C VAL A 21 -4.92 -13.39 -36.40
N ALA A 22 -4.14 -14.48 -36.38
CA ALA A 22 -3.05 -14.64 -35.41
C ALA A 22 -1.98 -13.54 -35.53
N LEU A 23 -1.63 -13.12 -36.75
CA LEU A 23 -0.70 -12.01 -36.98
C LEU A 23 -1.30 -10.65 -36.57
N PHE A 24 -2.60 -10.45 -36.78
CA PHE A 24 -3.28 -9.22 -36.37
C PHE A 24 -3.43 -9.12 -34.85
N GLU A 25 -3.77 -10.21 -34.17
CA GLU A 25 -3.86 -10.30 -32.71
C GLU A 25 -2.50 -10.05 -32.03
N THR A 26 -1.42 -10.63 -32.57
CA THR A 26 -0.07 -10.41 -32.03
C THR A 26 0.41 -8.97 -32.22
N GLN A 27 0.19 -8.37 -33.40
CA GLN A 27 0.54 -6.96 -33.65
C GLN A 27 -0.28 -5.98 -32.80
N SER A 28 -1.58 -6.22 -32.65
CA SER A 28 -2.44 -5.36 -31.82
C SER A 28 -2.06 -5.45 -30.34
N THR A 29 -1.80 -6.66 -29.83
CA THR A 29 -1.33 -6.88 -28.45
C THR A 29 0.02 -6.20 -28.20
N GLN A 30 0.98 -6.29 -29.13
CA GLN A 30 2.27 -5.62 -28.99
C GLN A 30 2.14 -4.09 -28.99
N LYS A 31 1.30 -3.53 -29.88
CA LYS A 31 1.04 -2.08 -29.90
C LYS A 31 0.38 -1.59 -28.61
N GLN A 32 -0.57 -2.35 -28.09
CA GLN A 32 -1.22 -2.04 -26.80
C GLN A 32 -0.23 -2.11 -25.64
N ALA A 33 0.63 -3.13 -25.59
CA ALA A 33 1.67 -3.25 -24.56
C ALA A 33 2.69 -2.10 -24.63
N GLN A 34 3.10 -1.69 -25.84
CA GLN A 34 3.99 -0.55 -26.03
C GLN A 34 3.34 0.78 -25.61
N GLN A 35 2.07 1.00 -25.97
CA GLN A 35 1.33 2.19 -25.54
C GLN A 35 1.15 2.23 -24.03
N GLN A 36 0.80 1.10 -23.40
CA GLN A 36 0.69 1.01 -21.94
C GLN A 36 2.02 1.29 -21.24
N GLN A 37 3.14 0.77 -21.79
CA GLN A 37 4.48 1.01 -21.24
C GLN A 37 4.91 2.47 -21.41
N GLN A 38 4.59 3.14 -22.53
CA GLN A 38 4.85 4.57 -22.72
C GLN A 38 3.99 5.47 -21.82
N ALA A 39 2.77 5.02 -21.53
CA ALA A 39 1.87 5.70 -20.62
C ALA A 39 2.27 5.52 -19.15
N LYS A 40 3.12 4.56 -18.77
CA LYS A 40 3.56 4.41 -17.38
C LYS A 40 4.29 5.66 -16.89
N LEU A 41 4.03 6.02 -15.63
CA LEU A 41 4.69 7.13 -14.96
C LEU A 41 6.18 6.84 -14.78
N PHE A 42 6.51 5.59 -14.43
CA PHE A 42 7.87 5.10 -14.28
C PHE A 42 8.05 3.69 -14.85
N GLY A 43 9.28 3.35 -15.23
CA GLY A 43 9.61 2.07 -15.88
C GLY A 43 10.18 0.98 -14.96
N PHE A 44 10.23 1.21 -13.64
CA PHE A 44 10.75 0.22 -12.67
C PHE A 44 9.63 -0.65 -12.08
N ALA A 45 10.00 -1.76 -11.44
CA ALA A 45 9.06 -2.55 -10.64
C ALA A 45 9.03 -2.06 -9.18
N GLU A 46 7.90 -2.27 -8.50
CA GLU A 46 7.75 -1.96 -7.06
C GLU A 46 8.87 -2.59 -6.21
N ALA A 47 9.24 -3.84 -6.52
CA ALA A 47 10.29 -4.56 -5.81
C ALA A 47 11.69 -3.96 -6.00
N ASP A 48 11.88 -3.02 -6.92
CA ASP A 48 13.16 -2.36 -7.16
C ASP A 48 13.38 -1.16 -6.22
N ILE A 49 12.33 -0.66 -5.57
CA ILE A 49 12.41 0.50 -4.69
C ILE A 49 13.07 0.09 -3.37
N GLN A 50 14.11 0.83 -2.98
CA GLN A 50 14.86 0.60 -1.74
C GLN A 50 14.66 1.72 -0.72
N GLN A 51 14.45 2.94 -1.18
CA GLN A 51 14.19 4.08 -0.32
C GLN A 51 13.15 4.99 -0.99
N LEU A 52 12.20 5.48 -0.20
CA LEU A 52 11.32 6.58 -0.57
C LEU A 52 11.48 7.72 0.43
N THR A 53 11.57 8.95 -0.07
CA THR A 53 11.56 10.15 0.74
C THR A 53 10.42 11.03 0.27
N LEU A 54 9.41 11.23 1.13
CA LEU A 54 8.30 12.12 0.88
C LEU A 54 8.54 13.42 1.63
N LYS A 55 8.54 14.54 0.92
CA LYS A 55 8.63 15.89 1.49
C LYS A 55 7.28 16.58 1.34
N LEU A 56 6.66 16.96 2.46
CA LEU A 56 5.37 17.63 2.53
C LEU A 56 5.53 18.92 3.32
N GLY A 57 5.75 20.04 2.61
CA GLY A 57 6.10 21.31 3.23
C GLY A 57 7.36 21.18 4.11
N ASP A 58 7.19 21.38 5.42
CA ASP A 58 8.27 21.30 6.43
C ASP A 58 8.48 19.89 7.00
N ARG A 59 7.72 18.90 6.52
CA ARG A 59 7.76 17.52 7.02
C ARG A 59 8.43 16.61 6.01
N THR A 60 9.22 15.67 6.52
CA THR A 60 9.91 14.67 5.69
C THR A 60 9.64 13.29 6.26
N VAL A 61 9.08 12.41 5.44
CA VAL A 61 8.85 11.00 5.75
C VAL A 61 9.86 10.22 4.91
N GLN A 62 10.83 9.59 5.56
CA GLN A 62 11.79 8.71 4.89
C GLN A 62 11.45 7.26 5.22
N LEU A 63 11.37 6.45 4.17
CA LEU A 63 11.04 5.03 4.21
C LEU A 63 12.22 4.26 3.62
N ASP A 64 12.85 3.43 4.43
CA ASP A 64 13.97 2.60 4.05
C ASP A 64 13.58 1.13 4.10
N ARG A 65 13.84 0.39 3.03
CA ARG A 65 13.55 -1.05 2.98
C ARG A 65 14.59 -1.82 3.77
N ARG A 66 14.16 -2.70 4.67
CA ARG A 66 15.08 -3.55 5.43
C ARG A 66 15.73 -4.60 4.54
N ALA A 67 17.05 -4.67 4.58
CA ALA A 67 17.81 -5.71 3.88
C ALA A 67 17.58 -7.12 4.48
N ASN A 68 17.49 -7.20 5.81
CA ASN A 68 17.34 -8.45 6.55
C ASN A 68 15.91 -8.58 7.10
N PHE A 69 14.93 -8.70 6.22
CA PHE A 69 13.54 -8.92 6.62
C PHE A 69 13.33 -10.34 7.16
N GLN A 70 12.60 -10.48 8.28
CA GLN A 70 12.10 -11.77 8.76
C GLN A 70 10.56 -11.78 8.74
N PRO A 71 9.92 -12.94 8.48
CA PRO A 71 8.48 -13.09 8.61
C PRO A 71 7.99 -12.64 9.99
N GLY A 72 7.01 -11.75 10.02
CA GLY A 72 6.47 -11.17 11.26
C GLY A 72 7.08 -9.83 11.69
N GLN A 73 8.07 -9.30 10.96
CA GLN A 73 8.52 -7.91 11.10
C GLN A 73 7.91 -7.02 10.00
N THR A 74 8.02 -5.70 10.15
CA THR A 74 7.68 -4.75 9.08
C THR A 74 8.82 -4.67 8.07
N LEU A 75 8.48 -4.69 6.77
CA LEU A 75 9.49 -4.65 5.70
C LEU A 75 10.21 -3.30 5.62
N TRP A 76 9.52 -2.25 6.06
CA TRP A 76 9.97 -0.88 5.94
C TRP A 76 10.25 -0.26 7.31
N GLU A 77 11.28 0.58 7.35
CA GLU A 77 11.57 1.47 8.47
C GLU A 77 11.19 2.90 8.09
N LEU A 78 10.59 3.61 9.02
CA LEU A 78 10.16 4.99 8.89
C LEU A 78 11.07 5.88 9.72
N ARG A 79 11.50 7.02 9.16
CA ARG A 79 12.11 8.14 9.87
C ARG A 79 11.33 9.41 9.58
N LEU A 80 10.81 10.05 10.62
CA LEU A 80 10.12 11.33 10.51
C LEU A 80 11.10 12.47 10.81
N ASN A 81 11.22 13.41 9.88
CA ASN A 81 12.05 14.62 9.98
C ASN A 81 13.51 14.32 10.40
N GLY A 82 14.07 13.19 9.97
CA GLY A 82 15.43 12.75 10.33
C GLY A 82 15.57 12.20 11.76
N GLY A 83 14.46 11.90 12.43
CA GLY A 83 14.44 11.27 13.75
C GLY A 83 14.82 9.79 13.75
N ALA A 84 14.50 9.11 14.86
CA ALA A 84 14.78 7.69 15.05
C ALA A 84 14.01 6.81 14.04
N ALA A 85 14.60 5.65 13.72
CA ALA A 85 13.95 4.64 12.90
C ALA A 85 12.84 3.94 13.71
N GLU A 86 11.64 3.91 13.13
CA GLU A 86 10.47 3.24 13.69
C GLU A 86 9.90 2.23 12.67
N PRO A 87 9.17 1.19 13.10
CA PRO A 87 8.47 0.31 12.17
C PRO A 87 7.45 1.09 11.32
N ALA A 88 7.54 0.96 9.99
CA ALA A 88 6.59 1.58 9.09
C ALA A 88 5.38 0.67 8.84
N SER A 89 4.24 1.27 8.52
CA SER A 89 3.03 0.56 8.12
C SER A 89 3.22 -0.12 6.75
N ASP A 90 3.27 -1.44 6.73
CA ASP A 90 3.44 -2.20 5.49
C ASP A 90 2.34 -1.87 4.46
N GLY A 91 1.09 -1.66 4.93
CA GLY A 91 -0.03 -1.32 4.05
C GLY A 91 0.07 0.07 3.43
N ALA A 92 0.49 1.08 4.21
CA ALA A 92 0.66 2.43 3.70
C ALA A 92 1.80 2.51 2.68
N VAL A 93 2.91 1.83 2.96
CA VAL A 93 4.06 1.80 2.06
C VAL A 93 3.72 1.02 0.78
N ALA A 94 3.11 -0.16 0.89
CA ALA A 94 2.69 -0.96 -0.25
C ALA A 94 1.73 -0.21 -1.18
N PHE A 95 0.78 0.55 -0.62
CA PHE A 95 -0.11 1.38 -1.42
C PHE A 95 0.65 2.42 -2.24
N LEU A 96 1.61 3.12 -1.63
CA LEU A 96 2.41 4.13 -2.32
C LEU A 96 3.33 3.49 -3.39
N THR A 97 4.03 2.41 -3.06
CA THR A 97 4.96 1.76 -3.98
C THR A 97 4.25 1.11 -5.15
N SER A 98 3.09 0.49 -4.91
CA SER A 98 2.21 -0.01 -5.96
C SER A 98 1.75 1.13 -6.86
N LEU A 99 1.24 2.22 -6.30
CA LEU A 99 0.79 3.38 -7.06
C LEU A 99 1.92 3.96 -7.94
N LEU A 100 3.14 4.07 -7.43
CA LEU A 100 4.29 4.55 -8.19
C LEU A 100 4.69 3.62 -9.34
N ALA A 101 4.60 2.30 -9.15
CA ALA A 101 4.99 1.31 -10.15
C ALA A 101 3.91 1.04 -11.20
N SER A 102 2.62 1.19 -10.85
CA SER A 102 1.49 0.87 -11.72
C SER A 102 0.87 2.10 -12.39
N SER A 103 1.06 3.31 -11.84
CA SER A 103 0.39 4.50 -12.36
C SER A 103 0.81 4.85 -13.77
N GLN A 104 -0.15 5.39 -14.50
CA GLN A 104 0.04 5.94 -15.83
C GLN A 104 -0.12 7.45 -15.80
N ARG A 105 0.63 8.15 -16.64
CA ARG A 105 0.40 9.56 -16.97
C ARG A 105 -0.70 9.62 -18.03
N ASP A 106 -1.67 10.50 -17.83
CA ASP A 106 -2.77 10.69 -18.79
C ASP A 106 -2.24 11.39 -20.05
N ARG A 107 -1.70 12.59 -19.88
CA ARG A 107 -1.04 13.37 -20.92
C ARG A 107 0.03 14.27 -20.32
N THR A 108 0.92 14.76 -21.18
CA THR A 108 1.97 15.70 -20.84
C THR A 108 1.69 17.02 -21.56
N ILE A 109 1.83 18.13 -20.83
CA ILE A 109 1.69 19.48 -21.37
C ILE A 109 3.03 20.22 -21.24
N GLU A 110 3.44 20.91 -22.30
CA GLU A 110 4.59 21.79 -22.23
C GLU A 110 4.20 23.11 -21.57
N ARG A 111 5.00 23.56 -20.61
CA ARG A 111 4.82 24.83 -19.91
C ARG A 111 6.13 25.57 -19.81
N SER A 112 6.05 26.90 -19.68
CA SER A 112 7.22 27.69 -19.32
C SER A 112 7.49 27.60 -17.82
N PRO A 113 8.74 27.76 -17.36
CA PRO A 113 9.06 27.80 -15.93
C PRO A 113 8.24 28.83 -15.13
N ALA A 114 7.90 29.97 -15.75
CA ALA A 114 7.08 31.01 -15.12
C ALA A 114 5.65 30.54 -14.77
N GLN A 115 5.10 29.58 -15.53
CA GLN A 115 3.76 29.03 -15.31
C GLN A 115 3.74 27.93 -14.24
N LEU A 116 4.90 27.46 -13.76
CA LEU A 116 4.94 26.43 -12.72
C LEU A 116 4.34 26.92 -11.40
N ALA A 117 4.38 28.23 -11.13
CA ALA A 117 3.74 28.82 -9.95
C ALA A 117 2.21 28.64 -9.98
N GLU A 118 1.58 28.85 -11.15
CA GLU A 118 0.12 28.66 -11.35
C GLU A 118 -0.31 27.21 -11.13
N LEU A 119 0.58 26.26 -11.44
CA LEU A 119 0.35 24.83 -11.28
C LEU A 119 0.77 24.31 -9.88
N GLY A 120 1.29 25.19 -9.01
CA GLY A 120 1.90 24.85 -7.72
C GLY A 120 3.06 23.87 -7.82
N LEU A 121 3.82 23.94 -8.91
CA LEU A 121 5.04 23.15 -9.15
C LEU A 121 6.32 23.93 -8.81
N ASP A 122 6.24 25.26 -8.65
CA ASP A 122 7.31 26.07 -8.06
C ASP A 122 7.53 25.72 -6.58
N ARG A 123 6.43 25.55 -5.84
CA ARG A 123 6.39 25.01 -4.48
C ARG A 123 5.49 23.78 -4.46
N PRO A 124 6.04 22.58 -4.77
CA PRO A 124 5.24 21.37 -4.81
C PRO A 124 4.60 21.09 -3.44
N ARG A 125 3.34 20.65 -3.45
CA ARG A 125 2.60 20.27 -2.24
C ARG A 125 3.20 19.02 -1.61
N ALA A 126 3.65 18.10 -2.45
CA ALA A 126 4.38 16.91 -2.05
C ALA A 126 5.47 16.63 -3.07
N GLU A 127 6.60 16.14 -2.60
CA GLU A 127 7.69 15.68 -3.45
C GLU A 127 8.10 14.29 -2.99
N ILE A 128 8.17 13.35 -3.94
CA ILE A 128 8.57 11.98 -3.70
C ILE A 128 9.90 11.76 -4.38
N THR A 129 10.91 11.38 -3.62
CA THR A 129 12.20 10.93 -4.14
C THR A 129 12.34 9.45 -3.90
N MET A 130 12.79 8.72 -4.92
CA MET A 130 12.81 7.26 -4.92
C MET A 130 14.18 6.80 -5.32
N ARG A 131 14.79 5.93 -4.52
CA ARG A 131 16.07 5.30 -4.84
C ARG A 131 15.85 3.83 -5.13
N LEU A 132 16.26 3.42 -6.32
CA LEU A 132 16.16 2.03 -6.75
C LEU A 132 17.40 1.23 -6.31
N LYS A 133 17.25 -0.10 -6.32
CA LYS A 133 18.36 -1.05 -6.08
C LYS A 133 19.53 -0.89 -7.06
N THR A 134 19.26 -0.37 -8.26
CA THR A 134 20.28 -0.07 -9.28
C THR A 134 21.12 1.16 -8.94
N GLY A 135 20.72 1.94 -7.93
CA GLY A 135 21.29 3.24 -7.61
C GLY A 135 20.65 4.40 -8.36
N GLN A 136 19.77 4.13 -9.34
CA GLN A 136 19.03 5.19 -10.03
C GLN A 136 18.07 5.89 -9.07
N GLN A 137 18.00 7.21 -9.21
CA GLN A 137 17.09 8.05 -8.43
C GLN A 137 16.02 8.62 -9.35
N HIS A 138 14.78 8.55 -8.90
CA HIS A 138 13.63 9.20 -9.52
C HIS A 138 13.03 10.24 -8.59
N ARG A 139 12.43 11.27 -9.16
CA ARG A 139 11.79 12.36 -8.43
C ARG A 139 10.44 12.69 -9.05
N LEU A 140 9.42 12.76 -8.21
CA LEU A 140 8.07 13.19 -8.56
C LEU A 140 7.70 14.41 -7.72
N ALA A 141 7.57 15.58 -8.35
CA ALA A 141 7.06 16.78 -7.68
C ALA A 141 5.57 16.94 -8.02
N ILE A 142 4.72 16.98 -7.01
CA ILE A 142 3.26 17.01 -7.14
C ILE A 142 2.76 18.43 -6.81
N GLY A 143 2.04 19.01 -7.74
CA GLY A 143 1.47 20.36 -7.65
C GLY A 143 0.00 20.35 -7.27
N GLN A 144 -0.73 21.29 -7.86
CA GLN A 144 -2.17 21.47 -7.63
C GLN A 144 -3.00 20.49 -8.47
N ALA A 145 -4.26 20.32 -8.08
CA ALA A 145 -5.24 19.64 -8.90
C ALA A 145 -5.55 20.46 -10.16
N GLY A 146 -5.85 19.76 -11.26
CA GLY A 146 -6.41 20.38 -12.46
C GLY A 146 -7.81 20.94 -12.21
N PHE A 147 -8.31 21.69 -13.18
CA PHE A 147 -9.63 22.33 -13.11
C PHE A 147 -10.78 21.35 -12.81
N ASP A 148 -10.76 20.18 -13.46
CA ASP A 148 -11.77 19.14 -13.30
C ASP A 148 -11.55 18.24 -12.06
N ASP A 149 -10.58 18.58 -11.20
CA ASP A 149 -10.25 17.88 -9.95
C ASP A 149 -9.99 16.36 -10.10
N SER A 150 -9.80 15.88 -11.32
CA SER A 150 -9.61 14.46 -11.65
C SER A 150 -8.13 14.06 -11.69
N PHE A 151 -7.25 15.02 -11.96
CA PHE A 151 -5.82 14.82 -12.12
C PHE A 151 -5.03 15.87 -11.36
N LEU A 152 -3.79 15.55 -11.01
CA LEU A 152 -2.83 16.46 -10.42
C LEU A 152 -1.76 16.81 -11.44
N TYR A 153 -1.28 18.04 -11.42
CA TYR A 153 -0.09 18.42 -12.16
C TYR A 153 1.16 17.88 -11.45
N ALA A 154 2.08 17.29 -12.20
CA ALA A 154 3.32 16.76 -11.65
C ALA A 154 4.51 16.95 -12.59
N LEU A 155 5.69 17.11 -12.01
CA LEU A 155 6.96 17.00 -12.71
C LEU A 155 7.57 15.64 -12.43
N VAL A 156 7.88 14.91 -13.50
CA VAL A 156 8.49 13.58 -13.44
C VAL A 156 9.94 13.73 -13.86
N ASP A 157 10.87 13.35 -12.97
CA ASP A 157 12.32 13.47 -13.15
C ASP A 157 12.75 14.82 -13.75
N PRO A 158 12.34 15.97 -13.16
CA PRO A 158 12.68 17.26 -13.71
C PRO A 158 14.21 17.47 -13.67
N PRO A 159 14.85 17.79 -14.81
CA PRO A 159 16.27 18.14 -14.82
C PRO A 159 16.51 19.44 -14.03
N GLN A 160 17.67 19.53 -13.40
CA GLN A 160 18.09 20.69 -12.62
C GLN A 160 19.40 21.23 -13.20
N PRO A 161 19.44 22.48 -13.69
CA PRO A 161 18.38 23.50 -13.70
C PRO A 161 17.25 23.21 -14.71
N LEU A 162 16.08 23.81 -14.48
CA LEU A 162 14.91 23.64 -15.34
C LEU A 162 15.17 24.23 -16.74
N PRO A 163 14.85 23.51 -17.82
CA PRO A 163 14.94 24.01 -19.19
C PRO A 163 13.88 25.09 -19.46
N GLY A 164 14.06 25.86 -20.56
CA GLY A 164 13.12 26.91 -20.96
C GLY A 164 11.70 26.42 -21.28
N LYS A 165 11.54 25.11 -21.52
CA LYS A 165 10.25 24.42 -21.61
C LYS A 165 10.25 23.20 -20.69
N VAL A 166 9.25 23.11 -19.83
CA VAL A 166 9.11 22.05 -18.83
C VAL A 166 7.90 21.19 -19.16
N SER A 167 8.13 19.89 -19.20
CA SER A 167 7.07 18.88 -19.39
C SER A 167 6.35 18.61 -18.09
N VAL A 168 5.07 18.98 -18.02
CA VAL A 168 4.19 18.72 -16.87
C VAL A 168 3.29 17.55 -17.20
N ALA A 169 3.35 16.50 -16.39
CA ALA A 169 2.47 15.34 -16.49
C ALA A 169 1.18 15.55 -15.69
N LEU A 170 0.09 14.96 -16.17
CA LEU A 170 -1.15 14.79 -15.41
C LEU A 170 -1.19 13.38 -14.82
N ILE A 171 -1.24 13.30 -13.49
CA ILE A 171 -1.26 12.03 -12.74
C ILE A 171 -2.59 11.84 -12.02
N PRO A 172 -3.02 10.60 -11.74
CA PRO A 172 -4.25 10.32 -11.00
C PRO A 172 -4.30 10.99 -9.62
N LYS A 173 -5.50 11.31 -9.15
CA LYS A 173 -5.71 11.92 -7.84
C LYS A 173 -5.33 11.02 -6.65
N ASP A 174 -5.23 9.71 -6.86
CA ASP A 174 -4.76 8.77 -5.83
C ASP A 174 -3.41 9.15 -5.22
N PHE A 175 -2.57 9.89 -5.96
CA PHE A 175 -1.33 10.43 -5.43
C PHE A 175 -1.54 11.45 -4.31
N GLN A 176 -2.64 12.21 -4.35
CA GLN A 176 -3.02 13.13 -3.27
C GLN A 176 -3.36 12.34 -2.00
N LEU A 177 -4.14 11.25 -2.14
CA LEU A 177 -4.48 10.38 -1.02
C LEU A 177 -3.25 9.66 -0.45
N ALA A 178 -2.35 9.19 -1.33
CA ALA A 178 -1.14 8.49 -0.95
C ALA A 178 -0.12 9.41 -0.24
N THR A 179 -0.18 10.72 -0.47
CA THR A 179 0.80 11.68 0.06
C THR A 179 0.15 12.74 0.94
N VAL A 180 -0.48 13.75 0.33
CA VAL A 180 -0.93 14.98 0.97
C VAL A 180 -2.02 14.74 2.02
N ASP A 181 -2.99 13.88 1.74
CA ASP A 181 -4.14 13.66 2.61
C ASP A 181 -3.89 12.56 3.66
N ARG A 182 -2.79 11.79 3.55
CA ARG A 182 -2.48 10.72 4.49
C ARG A 182 -1.88 11.29 5.78
N PRO A 183 -2.50 11.07 6.95
CA PRO A 183 -1.94 11.53 8.22
C PRO A 183 -0.64 10.80 8.55
N LEU A 184 0.28 11.51 9.21
CA LEU A 184 1.61 10.97 9.58
C LEU A 184 1.53 9.68 10.40
N ALA A 185 0.51 9.56 11.26
CA ALA A 185 0.32 8.40 12.13
C ALA A 185 0.11 7.10 11.33
N GLU A 186 -0.49 7.17 10.14
CA GLU A 186 -0.74 5.99 9.30
C GLU A 186 0.52 5.44 8.64
N TRP A 187 1.61 6.21 8.60
CA TRP A 187 2.91 5.71 8.15
C TRP A 187 3.60 4.85 9.21
N LYS A 188 3.21 4.99 10.49
CA LYS A 188 3.74 4.17 11.58
C LYS A 188 2.99 2.84 11.63
N GLN A 189 3.68 1.77 11.99
CA GLN A 189 3.02 0.47 12.17
C GLN A 189 1.92 0.60 13.26
N PRO A 190 0.67 0.19 12.99
CA PRO A 190 -0.37 0.19 14.00
C PRO A 190 -0.02 -0.79 15.13
N PRO A 191 -0.48 -0.53 16.37
CA PRO A 191 -0.30 -1.47 17.46
C PRO A 191 -0.95 -2.82 17.09
N PRO A 192 -0.35 -3.96 17.49
CA PRO A 192 -0.93 -5.26 17.23
C PRO A 192 -2.35 -5.32 17.83
N PRO A 193 -3.31 -5.96 17.14
CA PRO A 193 -4.66 -6.12 17.68
C PRO A 193 -4.58 -6.84 19.04
N PRO A 194 -5.45 -6.50 20.00
CA PRO A 194 -5.49 -7.21 21.26
C PRO A 194 -5.75 -8.69 20.99
N SER A 195 -4.91 -9.56 21.53
CA SER A 195 -5.09 -11.01 21.42
C SER A 195 -6.52 -11.39 21.83
N PRO A 196 -7.18 -12.31 21.11
CA PRO A 196 -8.47 -12.82 21.57
C PRO A 196 -8.25 -13.40 22.98
N SER A 197 -8.91 -12.79 23.97
CA SER A 197 -8.98 -13.40 25.31
C SER A 197 -9.54 -14.81 25.14
N PRO A 198 -8.96 -15.84 25.77
CA PRO A 198 -9.49 -17.19 25.66
C PRO A 198 -10.95 -17.16 26.12
N SER A 199 -11.87 -17.31 25.17
CA SER A 199 -13.28 -17.50 25.44
C SER A 199 -13.40 -18.70 26.38
N GLY A 200 -14.08 -18.50 27.51
CA GLY A 200 -14.02 -19.37 28.67
C GLY A 200 -14.12 -20.86 28.33
N SER A 201 -13.21 -21.64 28.88
CA SER A 201 -13.39 -23.08 29.03
C SER A 201 -14.66 -23.29 29.85
N VAL A 202 -15.77 -23.61 29.18
CA VAL A 202 -16.94 -24.20 29.82
C VAL A 202 -16.52 -25.55 30.39
N THR A 203 -16.22 -25.57 31.69
CA THR A 203 -16.06 -26.80 32.46
C THR A 203 -17.35 -27.62 32.32
N PRO A 204 -17.31 -28.87 31.82
CA PRO A 204 -18.50 -29.70 31.84
C PRO A 204 -18.88 -29.99 33.29
N SER A 205 -20.07 -29.53 33.68
CA SER A 205 -20.71 -29.89 34.94
C SER A 205 -21.03 -31.40 34.93
N PRO A 206 -20.59 -32.20 35.91
CA PRO A 206 -20.95 -33.61 35.95
C PRO A 206 -22.39 -33.79 36.43
N THR A 207 -23.19 -34.41 35.55
CA THR A 207 -24.55 -34.93 35.76
C THR A 207 -24.63 -35.89 36.96
N ALA A 208 -25.71 -35.76 37.73
CA ALA A 208 -25.99 -36.47 38.97
C ALA A 208 -26.38 -37.97 38.82
N GLY A 209 -26.06 -38.76 39.87
CA GLY A 209 -26.78 -39.97 40.32
C GLY A 209 -25.90 -41.17 40.70
N PRO A 210 -26.36 -42.13 41.54
CA PRO A 210 -26.86 -41.97 42.92
C PRO A 210 -26.26 -43.00 43.93
N THR A 211 -26.50 -42.77 45.24
CA THR A 211 -26.66 -43.78 46.33
C THR A 211 -25.45 -44.60 46.82
N VAL A 212 -24.96 -44.34 48.05
CA VAL A 212 -25.20 -45.13 49.29
C VAL A 212 -24.54 -44.49 50.53
N SER A 213 -25.33 -44.33 51.60
CA SER A 213 -24.89 -44.24 53.01
C SER A 213 -24.61 -45.66 53.55
N PRO A 214 -23.75 -45.90 54.57
CA PRO A 214 -24.14 -45.57 55.96
C PRO A 214 -23.02 -45.24 56.99
N THR A 215 -23.46 -44.56 58.06
CA THR A 215 -23.10 -44.76 59.49
C THR A 215 -21.67 -44.54 60.00
N ALA A 216 -21.45 -43.45 60.74
CA ALA A 216 -21.37 -43.46 62.21
C ALA A 216 -20.96 -42.08 62.77
N SER A 217 -21.79 -41.49 63.63
CA SER A 217 -21.36 -40.53 64.66
C SER A 217 -21.00 -41.31 65.94
N PRO A 218 -20.18 -40.77 66.86
CA PRO A 218 -20.75 -39.90 67.91
C PRO A 218 -19.86 -38.72 68.38
N THR A 219 -20.56 -37.64 68.77
CA THR A 219 -20.39 -36.84 70.01
C THR A 219 -19.12 -36.01 70.25
N ALA A 220 -19.25 -34.67 70.22
CA ALA A 220 -19.32 -33.82 71.43
C ALA A 220 -19.43 -32.31 71.06
N SER A 221 -20.44 -31.64 71.65
CA SER A 221 -20.63 -30.18 71.77
C SER A 221 -19.98 -29.69 73.10
N PRO A 222 -19.99 -28.41 73.54
CA PRO A 222 -20.49 -27.17 72.91
C PRO A 222 -19.55 -25.93 73.01
N SER A 223 -20.01 -24.82 72.39
CA SER A 223 -19.65 -23.39 72.53
C SER A 223 -19.67 -22.88 74.00
N PRO A 224 -19.41 -21.60 74.41
CA PRO A 224 -19.68 -20.33 73.67
C PRO A 224 -18.83 -19.06 74.01
N THR A 225 -19.27 -17.93 73.41
CA THR A 225 -19.21 -16.51 73.89
C THR A 225 -17.86 -15.77 73.75
N THR A 226 -17.75 -14.48 73.38
CA THR A 226 -18.66 -13.31 73.51
C THR A 226 -18.18 -12.15 72.60
N SER A 227 -19.13 -11.32 72.15
CA SER A 227 -19.02 -9.91 71.63
C SER A 227 -18.51 -8.92 72.72
N PRO A 228 -18.42 -7.56 72.58
CA PRO A 228 -18.74 -6.61 71.48
C PRO A 228 -17.60 -5.57 71.17
N SER A 229 -17.58 -4.80 70.05
CA SER A 229 -18.09 -3.42 69.79
C SER A 229 -17.87 -2.37 70.91
N PRO A 230 -17.86 -1.02 70.68
CA PRO A 230 -17.90 -0.19 69.45
C PRO A 230 -16.89 1.01 69.48
N ALA A 231 -16.89 1.88 68.45
CA ALA A 231 -17.07 3.35 68.57
C ALA A 231 -16.70 4.10 67.28
N ALA A 232 -17.53 5.06 66.94
CA ALA A 232 -17.50 5.90 65.74
C ALA A 232 -17.13 7.36 66.08
N SER A 233 -16.70 8.07 65.03
CA SER A 233 -16.92 9.52 64.77
C SER A 233 -16.12 10.54 65.61
N PRO A 234 -16.08 11.83 65.19
CA PRO A 234 -16.62 12.47 63.98
C PRO A 234 -15.59 12.83 62.90
#